data_AF-A0A6J8DFF3-F1
#
_entry.id   AF-A0A6J8DFF3-F1
#
_cell.length_a   1.000
_cell.length_b   1.000
_cell.length_c   1.000
_cell.angle_alpha   90.00
_cell.angle_beta   90.00
_cell.angle_gamma   90.00
#
_symmetry.space_group_name_H-M   'P 1'
#
loop_
_entity.id
_entity.type
_entity.pdbx_description
1 polymer ?
#
loop_
_entity_poly.entity_id
_entity_poly.type
_entity_poly.pdbx_seq_one_letter_code
_entity_poly.pdbx_strand_id
1 'polypeptide(L)'
;MKCRPNLSITPRTGQTGETEEEVVQDTNHSDHSLHVLYNEEDSILERKQQEQEGLDNNRQPQEAKRTSDTSKDNIGRKRVKWPNNKSKREWQQFDEDVDEILNTTLAGNIDRKIESMTSFIYNIGMDRFGADEKVVVKREGQKNRRESKIAKMRKDLRQLKKRYNQASEDEKPALSELRDTIRKITRRAERTRKRRQKR
;
A
#
# COMPACT_ATOMS: atom_id res chain seq x y z
N MET A 1 -1.00 30.58 27.41
CA MET A 1 -0.39 31.92 27.53
C MET A 1 0.83 31.82 28.42
N LYS A 2 2.04 32.30 28.09
CA LYS A 2 2.57 32.98 26.88
C LYS A 2 3.97 32.39 26.59
N CYS A 3 4.36 32.28 25.31
CA CYS A 3 5.73 31.93 24.92
C CYS A 3 6.30 33.03 24.01
N ARG A 4 7.29 33.80 24.50
CA ARG A 4 8.23 34.71 23.78
C ARG A 4 9.28 35.20 24.80
N PRO A 5 10.44 35.74 24.39
CA PRO A 5 11.24 35.44 23.20
C PRO A 5 12.73 35.21 23.58
N ASN A 6 13.58 34.91 22.58
CA ASN A 6 14.69 35.81 22.20
C ASN A 6 15.53 35.23 21.05
N LEU A 7 15.98 36.13 20.17
CA LEU A 7 16.98 35.87 19.15
C LEU A 7 18.33 36.40 19.65
N SER A 8 19.40 35.65 19.45
CA SER A 8 20.77 36.20 19.46
C SER A 8 21.72 35.24 18.73
N ILE A 9 21.80 35.40 17.41
CA ILE A 9 22.95 34.91 16.63
C ILE A 9 24.00 36.02 16.69
N THR A 10 25.15 35.75 17.30
CA THR A 10 26.32 36.65 17.25
C THR A 10 27.20 36.31 16.04
N PRO A 11 27.92 37.29 15.47
CA PRO A 11 28.40 37.20 14.09
C PRO A 11 29.71 36.43 13.95
N ARG A 12 30.02 36.03 12.71
CA ARG A 12 31.39 35.74 12.28
C ARG A 12 31.80 36.78 11.22
N THR A 13 32.98 37.35 11.40
CA THR A 13 33.46 38.51 10.65
C THR A 13 34.01 38.17 9.27
N GLY A 14 33.80 39.07 8.31
CA GLY A 14 34.35 39.00 6.96
C GLY A 14 34.14 40.31 6.18
N GLN A 15 35.19 41.12 6.08
CA GLN A 15 35.36 42.19 5.09
C GLN A 15 36.27 41.63 3.97
N THR A 16 36.26 42.07 2.71
CA THR A 16 35.45 43.08 1.99
C THR A 16 35.53 42.73 0.50
N GLY A 17 34.45 42.89 -0.26
CA GLY A 17 34.41 42.66 -1.71
C GLY A 17 32.97 42.58 -2.21
N GLU A 18 32.64 43.36 -3.24
CA GLU A 18 31.25 43.61 -3.66
C GLU A 18 30.81 42.63 -4.76
N THR A 19 29.69 41.95 -4.53
CA THR A 19 28.67 41.59 -5.53
C THR A 19 27.42 41.16 -4.78
N GLU A 20 26.26 41.75 -5.10
CA GLU A 20 24.98 41.42 -4.47
C GLU A 20 24.26 40.30 -5.25
N GLU A 21 23.99 39.17 -4.61
CA GLU A 21 23.01 38.19 -5.08
C GLU A 21 21.83 38.16 -4.10
N GLU A 22 20.72 38.80 -4.47
CA GLU A 22 19.46 38.71 -3.71
C GLU A 22 18.88 37.29 -3.83
N VAL A 23 18.98 36.50 -2.76
CA VAL A 23 18.28 35.21 -2.66
C VAL A 23 16.80 35.47 -2.35
N VAL A 24 16.04 35.80 -3.40
CA VAL A 24 14.58 35.91 -3.40
C VAL A 24 13.97 34.61 -2.86
N GLN A 25 13.16 34.69 -1.80
CA GLN A 25 12.41 33.54 -1.32
C GLN A 25 11.10 33.40 -2.08
N ASP A 26 11.12 32.54 -3.11
CA ASP A 26 9.94 32.19 -3.91
C ASP A 26 8.76 31.76 -3.03
N THR A 27 7.76 32.64 -2.93
CA THR A 27 6.55 32.44 -2.13
C THR A 27 5.43 31.95 -3.05
N ASN A 28 5.42 30.66 -3.39
CA ASN A 28 4.40 30.07 -4.25
C ASN A 28 4.08 28.62 -3.87
N HIS A 29 2.87 28.38 -3.36
CA HIS A 29 2.02 27.21 -3.60
C HIS A 29 0.61 27.51 -3.05
N SER A 30 -0.15 28.34 -3.76
CA SER A 30 -1.58 28.56 -3.48
C SER A 30 -2.41 27.48 -4.19
N ASP A 31 -3.29 26.79 -3.45
CA ASP A 31 -4.17 25.75 -4.00
C ASP A 31 -5.41 26.38 -4.65
N HIS A 32 -5.23 26.90 -5.86
CA HIS A 32 -6.31 27.54 -6.62
C HIS A 32 -7.23 26.47 -7.26
N SER A 33 -8.26 26.09 -6.50
CA SER A 33 -9.34 25.22 -6.98
C SER A 33 -9.97 25.74 -8.28
N LEU A 34 -10.01 24.90 -9.31
CA LEU A 34 -10.58 25.21 -10.62
C LEU A 34 -12.12 25.23 -10.56
N HIS A 35 -12.69 26.38 -10.18
CA HIS A 35 -14.08 26.69 -10.48
C HIS A 35 -14.19 27.16 -11.93
N VAL A 36 -14.75 26.31 -12.80
CA VAL A 36 -15.07 26.69 -14.19
C VAL A 36 -16.34 27.54 -14.18
N LEU A 37 -16.16 28.86 -14.18
CA LEU A 37 -17.23 29.82 -14.40
C LEU A 37 -17.45 30.01 -15.90
N TYR A 38 -18.71 29.90 -16.35
CA TYR A 38 -19.14 30.17 -17.73
C TYR A 38 -19.96 31.47 -17.79
N ASN A 39 -19.57 32.30 -18.76
CA ASN A 39 -19.98 33.69 -19.04
C ASN A 39 -19.97 33.84 -20.59
N GLU A 40 -20.67 34.73 -21.28
CA GLU A 40 -21.63 35.84 -21.01
C GLU A 40 -22.36 36.11 -22.35
N GLU A 41 -23.64 36.48 -22.47
CA GLU A 41 -24.80 36.39 -21.55
C GLU A 41 -26.10 36.29 -22.40
N ASP A 42 -27.13 37.13 -22.16
CA ASP A 42 -28.30 37.47 -23.00
C ASP A 42 -29.02 36.37 -23.82
N SER A 43 -30.27 36.03 -23.50
CA SER A 43 -31.40 36.96 -23.73
C SER A 43 -32.68 36.55 -22.98
N ILE A 44 -33.55 37.54 -22.71
CA ILE A 44 -34.80 37.39 -21.94
C ILE A 44 -36.02 37.54 -22.87
N LEU A 45 -37.10 36.82 -22.52
CA LEU A 45 -38.54 36.95 -22.88
C LEU A 45 -39.17 35.78 -23.65
N GLU A 46 -40.41 35.49 -23.22
CA GLU A 46 -41.48 34.69 -23.85
C GLU A 46 -41.17 33.21 -24.22
N ARG A 47 -41.96 32.23 -23.77
CA ARG A 47 -43.44 32.26 -23.60
C ARG A 47 -43.93 31.66 -22.27
N LYS A 48 -45.13 32.10 -21.87
CA LYS A 48 -45.91 31.59 -20.72
C LYS A 48 -46.89 30.49 -21.14
N GLN A 49 -47.44 29.81 -20.12
CA GLN A 49 -48.63 28.94 -20.14
C GLN A 49 -48.42 27.59 -20.88
N GLN A 50 -48.97 26.46 -20.41
CA GLN A 50 -50.17 26.31 -19.57
C GLN A 50 -49.94 25.54 -18.26
N GLU A 51 -50.74 25.84 -17.26
CA GLU A 51 -50.90 25.08 -16.00
C GLU A 51 -52.09 24.12 -16.14
N GLN A 52 -52.05 22.96 -15.46
CA GLN A 52 -53.21 22.47 -14.73
C GLN A 52 -52.81 21.52 -13.60
N GLU A 53 -53.67 21.45 -12.58
CA GLU A 53 -53.36 20.94 -11.25
C GLU A 53 -53.67 19.44 -11.09
N GLY A 54 -53.05 18.80 -10.10
CA GLY A 54 -53.28 17.38 -9.79
C GLY A 54 -52.42 16.86 -8.64
N LEU A 55 -52.74 17.27 -7.41
CA LEU A 55 -52.09 16.74 -6.21
C LEU A 55 -52.63 15.36 -5.85
N ASP A 56 -51.77 14.34 -5.79
CA ASP A 56 -51.91 13.29 -4.77
C ASP A 56 -50.53 12.77 -4.32
N ASN A 57 -50.49 12.20 -3.12
CA ASN A 57 -49.27 11.92 -2.36
C ASN A 57 -48.95 10.43 -2.32
N ASN A 58 -47.86 10.02 -2.97
CA ASN A 58 -47.14 8.82 -2.52
C ASN A 58 -45.61 9.01 -2.58
N ARG A 59 -45.06 9.58 -1.50
CA ARG A 59 -43.62 9.73 -1.32
C ARG A 59 -43.05 8.52 -0.56
N GLN A 60 -42.68 7.47 -1.28
CA GLN A 60 -41.66 6.52 -0.80
C GLN A 60 -40.33 6.74 -1.56
N PRO A 61 -39.17 6.64 -0.89
CA PRO A 61 -37.89 6.97 -1.52
C PRO A 61 -37.49 5.93 -2.57
N GLN A 62 -37.03 6.38 -3.73
CA GLN A 62 -36.27 5.53 -4.64
C GLN A 62 -34.95 5.16 -3.96
N GLU A 63 -34.72 3.88 -3.64
CA GLU A 63 -33.41 3.43 -3.15
C GLU A 63 -32.34 3.82 -4.19
N ALA A 64 -31.27 4.46 -3.71
CA ALA A 64 -30.19 4.90 -4.58
C ALA A 64 -29.58 3.71 -5.34
N LYS A 65 -29.28 3.95 -6.62
CA LYS A 65 -28.65 3.01 -7.57
C LYS A 65 -27.68 2.06 -6.87
N ARG A 66 -28.11 0.82 -6.63
CA ARG A 66 -27.23 -0.24 -6.15
C ARG A 66 -26.22 -0.57 -7.24
N THR A 67 -25.08 0.10 -7.22
CA THR A 67 -23.85 -0.49 -7.75
C THR A 67 -23.66 -1.81 -7.04
N SER A 68 -23.68 -2.91 -7.81
CA SER A 68 -23.47 -4.25 -7.28
C SER A 68 -22.00 -4.38 -6.84
N ASP A 69 -21.78 -4.08 -5.56
CA ASP A 69 -20.49 -4.20 -4.86
C ASP A 69 -20.09 -5.67 -4.73
N THR A 70 -19.68 -6.23 -5.86
CA THR A 70 -19.22 -7.61 -6.06
C THR A 70 -17.97 -7.95 -5.24
N SER A 71 -17.37 -6.99 -4.52
CA SER A 71 -16.28 -7.26 -3.59
C SER A 71 -16.69 -8.19 -2.44
N LYS A 72 -17.95 -8.12 -1.98
CA LYS A 72 -18.45 -8.90 -0.84
C LYS A 72 -18.64 -10.39 -1.18
N ASP A 73 -19.17 -10.71 -2.36
CA ASP A 73 -19.43 -12.10 -2.79
C ASP A 73 -18.15 -12.85 -3.22
N ASN A 74 -17.02 -12.15 -3.29
CA ASN A 74 -15.73 -12.72 -3.67
C ASN A 74 -14.88 -13.17 -2.47
N ILE A 75 -15.28 -12.90 -1.23
CA ILE A 75 -14.50 -13.22 -0.01
C ILE A 75 -14.21 -14.73 0.13
N GLY A 76 -15.09 -15.59 -0.39
CA GLY A 76 -14.92 -17.05 -0.43
C GLY A 76 -14.50 -17.64 -1.79
N ARG A 77 -14.40 -16.85 -2.87
CA ARG A 77 -14.11 -17.38 -4.22
C ARG A 77 -12.62 -17.66 -4.39
N LYS A 78 -12.28 -18.83 -4.92
CA LYS A 78 -10.90 -19.15 -5.32
C LYS A 78 -10.53 -18.25 -6.52
N ARG A 79 -9.31 -17.73 -6.55
CA ARG A 79 -8.80 -17.01 -7.74
C ARG A 79 -8.60 -18.01 -8.88
N VAL A 80 -8.95 -17.64 -10.11
CA VAL A 80 -8.61 -18.40 -11.32
C VAL A 80 -7.12 -18.22 -11.63
N LYS A 81 -6.45 -19.30 -12.05
CA LYS A 81 -5.05 -19.31 -12.48
C LYS A 81 -4.92 -18.90 -13.97
N TRP A 82 -5.25 -17.66 -14.27
CA TRP A 82 -5.28 -17.13 -15.64
C TRP A 82 -3.99 -17.41 -16.45
N PRO A 83 -4.10 -17.65 -17.78
CA PRO A 83 -2.94 -17.84 -18.65
C PRO A 83 -1.96 -16.66 -18.64
N ASN A 84 -0.74 -16.92 -19.08
CA ASN A 84 0.24 -15.85 -19.28
C ASN A 84 -0.25 -14.93 -20.42
N ASN A 85 -0.02 -13.62 -20.34
CA ASN A 85 -0.32 -12.67 -21.42
C ASN A 85 0.38 -13.04 -22.76
N LYS A 86 1.49 -13.79 -22.70
CA LYS A 86 2.16 -14.33 -23.90
C LYS A 86 1.39 -15.48 -24.57
N SER A 87 0.49 -16.17 -23.87
CA SER A 87 -0.25 -17.33 -24.36
C SER A 87 -1.47 -16.95 -25.22
N LYS A 88 -1.27 -16.20 -26.31
CA LYS A 88 -2.38 -15.69 -27.14
C LYS A 88 -3.40 -16.76 -27.54
N ARG A 89 -2.95 -17.97 -27.92
CA ARG A 89 -3.82 -19.09 -28.28
C ARG A 89 -4.66 -19.63 -27.12
N GLU A 90 -4.13 -19.61 -25.89
CA GLU A 90 -4.87 -20.07 -24.70
C GLU A 90 -5.98 -19.08 -24.33
N TRP A 91 -5.75 -17.77 -24.57
CA TRP A 91 -6.76 -16.72 -24.44
C TRP A 91 -7.81 -16.78 -25.55
N GLN A 92 -7.39 -16.80 -26.83
CA GLN A 92 -8.33 -16.86 -27.97
C GLN A 92 -9.30 -18.04 -27.86
N GLN A 93 -8.80 -19.23 -27.53
CA GLN A 93 -9.67 -20.39 -27.33
C GLN A 93 -10.55 -20.26 -26.09
N PHE A 94 -10.15 -19.52 -25.06
CA PHE A 94 -11.01 -19.28 -23.89
C PHE A 94 -12.14 -18.30 -24.23
N ASP A 95 -11.85 -17.27 -25.02
CA ASP A 95 -12.85 -16.34 -25.51
C ASP A 95 -13.86 -17.07 -26.45
N GLU A 96 -13.36 -17.97 -27.32
CA GLU A 96 -14.17 -18.88 -28.15
C GLU A 96 -15.07 -19.82 -27.29
N ASP A 97 -14.52 -20.48 -26.26
CA ASP A 97 -15.29 -21.34 -25.34
C ASP A 97 -16.42 -20.53 -24.64
N VAL A 98 -16.12 -19.31 -24.20
CA VAL A 98 -17.07 -18.41 -23.51
C VAL A 98 -18.18 -17.96 -24.44
N ASP A 99 -17.86 -17.58 -25.68
CA ASP A 99 -18.86 -17.18 -26.68
C ASP A 99 -19.73 -18.38 -27.10
N GLU A 100 -19.19 -19.58 -27.28
CA GLU A 100 -20.00 -20.77 -27.57
C GLU A 100 -20.98 -21.05 -26.41
N ILE A 101 -20.51 -21.02 -25.17
CA ILE A 101 -21.34 -21.28 -23.98
C ILE A 101 -22.41 -20.19 -23.79
N LEU A 102 -22.08 -18.91 -24.00
CA LEU A 102 -23.06 -17.81 -23.92
C LEU A 102 -24.10 -17.84 -25.04
N ASN A 103 -23.74 -18.34 -26.23
CA ASN A 103 -24.66 -18.46 -27.36
C ASN A 103 -25.54 -19.72 -27.28
N THR A 104 -25.03 -20.84 -26.76
CA THR A 104 -25.77 -22.10 -26.59
C THR A 104 -26.67 -22.12 -25.37
N THR A 105 -26.19 -21.64 -24.20
CA THR A 105 -26.98 -21.67 -22.96
C THR A 105 -28.02 -20.55 -22.87
N LEU A 106 -27.82 -19.45 -23.63
CA LEU A 106 -28.63 -18.24 -23.49
C LEU A 106 -29.03 -17.64 -24.85
N ALA A 107 -29.79 -18.42 -25.62
CA ALA A 107 -30.49 -17.94 -26.81
C ALA A 107 -31.53 -16.87 -26.44
N GLY A 108 -31.17 -15.59 -26.55
CA GLY A 108 -32.03 -14.46 -26.19
C GLY A 108 -31.30 -13.14 -26.00
N ASN A 109 -31.92 -12.24 -25.23
CA ASN A 109 -31.52 -10.85 -25.06
C ASN A 109 -30.06 -10.68 -24.55
N ILE A 110 -29.35 -9.72 -25.14
CA ILE A 110 -27.97 -9.34 -24.85
C ILE A 110 -27.80 -8.96 -23.37
N ASP A 111 -28.77 -8.26 -22.76
CA ASP A 111 -28.69 -7.84 -21.35
C ASP A 111 -28.46 -9.04 -20.42
N ARG A 112 -29.19 -10.15 -20.66
CA ARG A 112 -29.05 -11.39 -19.87
C ARG A 112 -27.70 -12.07 -20.10
N LYS A 113 -27.11 -11.94 -21.30
CA LYS A 113 -25.73 -12.40 -21.57
C LYS A 113 -24.74 -11.57 -20.75
N ILE A 114 -24.88 -10.25 -20.70
CA ILE A 114 -24.02 -9.37 -19.90
C ILE A 114 -24.13 -9.69 -18.40
N GLU A 115 -25.35 -9.88 -17.89
CA GLU A 115 -25.61 -10.29 -16.49
C GLU A 115 -24.92 -11.61 -16.10
N SER A 116 -24.99 -12.61 -16.99
CA SER A 116 -24.48 -13.96 -16.71
C SER A 116 -23.00 -14.18 -17.08
N MET A 117 -22.46 -13.41 -18.04
CA MET A 117 -21.08 -13.48 -18.56
C MET A 117 -20.02 -13.50 -17.45
N THR A 118 -20.14 -12.66 -16.42
CA THR A 118 -19.17 -12.61 -15.32
C THR A 118 -19.11 -13.94 -14.54
N SER A 119 -20.23 -14.66 -14.43
CA SER A 119 -20.29 -15.96 -13.78
C SER A 119 -19.77 -17.09 -14.69
N PHE A 120 -20.09 -17.04 -16.00
CA PHE A 120 -19.55 -17.99 -16.97
C PHE A 120 -18.02 -17.89 -17.10
N ILE A 121 -17.48 -16.69 -17.28
CA ILE A 121 -16.03 -16.43 -17.34
C ILE A 121 -15.31 -16.96 -16.08
N TYR A 122 -15.89 -16.76 -14.89
CA TYR A 122 -15.33 -17.28 -13.64
C TYR A 122 -15.36 -18.81 -13.59
N ASN A 123 -16.49 -19.44 -13.95
CA ASN A 123 -16.65 -20.90 -13.91
C ASN A 123 -15.75 -21.59 -14.95
N ILE A 124 -15.85 -21.21 -16.23
CA ILE A 124 -15.04 -21.79 -17.33
C ILE A 124 -13.54 -21.57 -17.04
N GLY A 125 -13.16 -20.40 -16.51
CA GLY A 125 -11.79 -20.14 -16.11
C GLY A 125 -11.32 -21.04 -14.97
N MET A 126 -12.18 -21.30 -13.97
CA MET A 126 -11.89 -22.20 -12.85
C MET A 126 -11.78 -23.67 -13.30
N ASP A 127 -12.66 -24.11 -14.20
CA ASP A 127 -12.69 -25.49 -14.70
C ASP A 127 -11.52 -25.78 -15.65
N ARG A 128 -11.17 -24.83 -16.52
CA ARG A 128 -10.12 -24.98 -17.55
C ARG A 128 -8.71 -24.71 -17.01
N PHE A 129 -8.52 -23.71 -16.15
CA PHE A 129 -7.19 -23.32 -15.66
C PHE A 129 -6.93 -23.67 -14.19
N GLY A 130 -7.98 -24.00 -13.44
CA GLY A 130 -7.88 -24.32 -12.02
C GLY A 130 -7.72 -23.10 -11.12
N ALA A 131 -7.62 -23.39 -9.82
CA ALA A 131 -7.38 -22.38 -8.81
C ALA A 131 -5.92 -21.89 -8.82
N ASP A 132 -5.73 -20.58 -8.66
CA ASP A 132 -4.46 -19.94 -8.29
C ASP A 132 -4.14 -20.29 -6.83
N GLU A 133 -3.64 -21.51 -6.64
CA GLU A 133 -3.06 -21.96 -5.38
C GLU A 133 -1.81 -21.11 -5.10
N LYS A 134 -2.02 -20.04 -4.31
CA LYS A 134 -0.95 -19.25 -3.71
C LYS A 134 -0.10 -20.14 -2.82
N VAL A 135 0.93 -20.77 -3.41
CA VAL A 135 1.93 -21.54 -2.68
C VAL A 135 2.51 -20.61 -1.63
N VAL A 136 2.16 -20.83 -0.36
CA VAL A 136 2.68 -20.06 0.77
C VAL A 136 4.09 -20.55 1.05
N VAL A 137 5.00 -20.20 0.14
CA VAL A 137 6.44 -20.31 0.33
C VAL A 137 6.75 -19.51 1.59
N LYS A 138 6.96 -20.22 2.71
CA LYS A 138 7.42 -19.65 3.97
C LYS A 138 8.83 -19.12 3.76
N ARG A 139 8.93 -17.92 3.17
CA ARG A 139 10.17 -17.15 3.08
C ARG A 139 10.72 -17.09 4.49
N GLU A 140 11.87 -17.72 4.75
CA GLU A 140 12.53 -17.60 6.04
C GLU A 140 12.71 -16.12 6.33
N GLY A 141 12.04 -15.64 7.39
CA GLY A 141 11.94 -14.20 7.64
C GLY A 141 13.33 -13.58 7.68
N GLN A 142 13.63 -12.68 6.74
CA GLN A 142 14.97 -12.10 6.65
C GLN A 142 15.33 -11.44 7.97
N LYS A 143 16.35 -12.01 8.63
CA LYS A 143 16.74 -11.70 10.01
C LYS A 143 16.98 -10.21 10.13
N ASN A 144 16.16 -9.55 10.96
CA ASN A 144 16.15 -8.10 11.11
C ASN A 144 17.58 -7.61 11.41
N ARG A 145 17.97 -6.41 10.94
CA ARG A 145 19.30 -5.80 11.21
C ARG A 145 19.74 -5.93 12.67
N ARG A 146 18.80 -5.84 13.63
CA ARG A 146 19.04 -6.06 15.07
C ARG A 146 19.38 -7.52 15.40
N GLU A 147 18.65 -8.47 14.84
CA GLU A 147 18.83 -9.90 15.09
C GLU A 147 20.14 -10.40 14.47
N SER A 148 20.45 -9.98 13.25
CA SER A 148 21.72 -10.23 12.58
C SER A 148 22.91 -9.66 13.37
N LYS A 149 22.79 -8.46 13.95
CA LYS A 149 23.82 -7.89 14.86
C LYS A 149 23.98 -8.69 16.16
N ILE A 150 22.89 -9.18 16.76
CA ILE A 150 22.92 -10.05 17.95
C ILE A 150 23.51 -11.44 17.62
N ALA A 151 23.19 -11.99 16.45
CA ALA A 151 23.74 -13.25 15.96
C ALA A 151 25.26 -13.16 15.74
N LYS A 152 25.75 -12.04 15.18
CA LYS A 152 27.19 -11.74 15.09
C LYS A 152 27.83 -11.71 16.49
N MET A 153 27.34 -10.88 17.42
CA MET A 153 27.86 -10.82 18.80
C MET A 153 27.89 -12.19 19.50
N ARG A 154 26.91 -13.07 19.23
CA ARG A 154 26.88 -14.44 19.76
C ARG A 154 27.87 -15.39 19.07
N LYS A 155 28.22 -15.16 17.79
CA LYS A 155 29.35 -15.84 17.10
C LYS A 155 30.68 -15.37 17.66
N ASP A 156 30.85 -14.06 17.81
CA ASP A 156 32.05 -13.41 18.34
C ASP A 156 32.37 -13.96 19.74
N LEU A 157 31.37 -14.04 20.64
CA LEU A 157 31.53 -14.66 21.98
C LEU A 157 31.95 -16.14 21.95
N ARG A 158 31.57 -16.92 20.94
CA ARG A 158 32.02 -18.32 20.79
C ARG A 158 33.47 -18.38 20.30
N GLN A 159 33.84 -17.55 19.33
CA GLN A 159 35.21 -17.43 18.85
C GLN A 159 36.15 -16.94 19.96
N LEU A 160 35.69 -16.00 20.78
CA LEU A 160 36.46 -15.45 21.89
C LEU A 160 36.61 -16.46 23.06
N LYS A 161 35.60 -17.30 23.32
CA LYS A 161 35.78 -18.48 24.19
C LYS A 161 36.84 -19.43 23.62
N LYS A 162 36.81 -19.71 22.31
CA LYS A 162 37.82 -20.59 21.69
C LYS A 162 39.24 -20.00 21.85
N ARG A 163 39.43 -18.71 21.58
CA ARG A 163 40.72 -18.02 21.78
C ARG A 163 41.18 -18.04 23.24
N TYR A 164 40.32 -17.70 24.19
CA TYR A 164 40.63 -17.75 25.63
C TYR A 164 41.12 -19.14 26.09
N ASN A 165 40.54 -20.20 25.53
CA ASN A 165 40.94 -21.59 25.77
C ASN A 165 42.27 -22.00 25.08
N GLN A 166 42.88 -21.15 24.26
CA GLN A 166 44.09 -21.42 23.47
C GLN A 166 45.22 -20.40 23.69
N ALA A 167 44.98 -19.37 24.51
CA ALA A 167 45.85 -18.21 24.69
C ALA A 167 46.80 -18.36 25.90
N SER A 168 47.89 -17.59 25.92
CA SER A 168 48.78 -17.48 27.10
C SER A 168 48.04 -16.87 28.29
N GLU A 169 48.54 -17.07 29.52
CA GLU A 169 47.96 -16.45 30.72
C GLU A 169 47.92 -14.91 30.61
N ASP A 170 48.89 -14.30 29.93
CA ASP A 170 49.02 -12.85 29.73
C ASP A 170 47.91 -12.28 28.82
N GLU A 171 47.44 -13.06 27.85
CA GLU A 171 46.39 -12.65 26.91
C GLU A 171 44.97 -12.90 27.46
N LYS A 172 44.82 -13.89 28.35
CA LYS A 172 43.53 -14.26 28.96
C LYS A 172 42.79 -13.09 29.66
N PRO A 173 43.41 -12.17 30.44
CA PRO A 173 42.69 -11.03 31.02
C PRO A 173 42.04 -10.16 29.94
N ALA A 174 42.80 -9.74 28.92
CA ALA A 174 42.30 -8.91 27.81
C ALA A 174 41.17 -9.62 27.02
N LEU A 175 41.31 -10.93 26.77
CA LEU A 175 40.26 -11.74 26.14
C LEU A 175 39.00 -11.89 27.02
N SER A 176 39.15 -11.85 28.35
CA SER A 176 38.04 -11.89 29.31
C SER A 176 37.29 -10.55 29.37
N GLU A 177 38.00 -9.43 29.39
CA GLU A 177 37.40 -8.08 29.34
C GLU A 177 36.59 -7.87 28.06
N LEU A 178 37.15 -8.22 26.90
CA LEU A 178 36.46 -8.14 25.61
C LEU A 178 35.22 -9.06 25.57
N ARG A 179 35.25 -10.19 26.29
CA ARG A 179 34.11 -11.11 26.43
C ARG A 179 33.01 -10.51 27.30
N ASP A 180 33.36 -9.83 28.39
CA ASP A 180 32.38 -9.25 29.30
C ASP A 180 31.80 -7.91 28.84
N THR A 181 32.51 -7.11 28.04
CA THR A 181 31.93 -5.95 27.33
C THR A 181 30.82 -6.38 26.35
N ILE A 182 31.05 -7.40 25.52
CA ILE A 182 30.04 -7.94 24.58
C ILE A 182 28.85 -8.55 25.35
N ARG A 183 29.10 -9.25 26.47
CA ARG A 183 28.03 -9.73 27.37
C ARG A 183 27.22 -8.59 27.99
N LYS A 184 27.84 -7.47 28.39
CA LYS A 184 27.16 -6.29 28.94
C LYS A 184 26.20 -5.68 27.91
N ILE A 185 26.62 -5.59 26.64
CA ILE A 185 25.81 -5.08 25.52
C ILE A 185 24.62 -6.03 25.22
N THR A 186 24.88 -7.34 25.06
CA THR A 186 23.82 -8.32 24.76
C THR A 186 22.80 -8.44 25.88
N ARG A 187 23.24 -8.51 27.16
CA ARG A 187 22.36 -8.49 28.34
C ARG A 187 21.49 -7.21 28.40
N ARG A 188 22.03 -6.04 28.03
CA ARG A 188 21.23 -4.79 27.96
C ARG A 188 20.16 -4.88 26.86
N ALA A 189 20.52 -5.37 25.67
CA ALA A 189 19.58 -5.53 24.56
C ALA A 189 18.45 -6.54 24.85
N GLU A 190 18.75 -7.61 25.59
CA GLU A 190 17.79 -8.63 26.03
C GLU A 190 16.88 -8.12 27.16
N ARG A 191 17.42 -7.39 28.14
CA ARG A 191 16.63 -6.70 29.18
C ARG A 191 15.62 -5.72 28.56
N THR A 192 16.04 -4.94 27.57
CA THR A 192 15.14 -4.02 26.83
C THR A 192 14.07 -4.78 26.02
N ARG A 193 14.39 -5.95 25.44
CA ARG A 193 13.37 -6.82 24.81
C ARG A 193 12.36 -7.32 25.86
N LYS A 194 12.81 -7.93 26.95
CA LYS A 194 11.91 -8.46 28.00
C LYS A 194 11.02 -7.38 28.63
N ARG A 195 11.51 -6.15 28.79
CA ARG A 195 10.69 -5.00 29.26
C ARG A 195 9.59 -4.59 28.26
N ARG A 196 9.84 -4.70 26.94
CA ARG A 196 8.82 -4.45 25.90
C ARG A 196 7.82 -5.58 25.69
N GLN A 197 8.04 -6.76 26.27
CA GLN A 197 7.11 -7.90 26.27
C GLN A 197 6.33 -8.02 27.59
N LYS A 198 6.46 -7.02 28.48
CA LYS A 198 5.72 -6.87 29.75
C LYS A 198 4.92 -5.55 29.77
N ARG A 199 4.70 -4.98 28.59
CA ARG A 199 3.87 -3.84 28.24
C ARG A 199 3.06 -4.27 27.03
#